data_AF-A0A928RNS7-F1
#
_entry.id   AF-A0A928RNS7-F1
#
_cell.length_a   1.000
_cell.length_b   1.000
_cell.length_c   1.000
_cell.angle_alpha   90.00
_cell.angle_beta   90.00
_cell.angle_gamma   90.00
#
_symmetry.space_group_name_H-M   'P 1'
#
loop_
_entity.id
_entity.type
_entity.pdbx_description
1 polymer ?
#
loop_
_entity_poly.entity_id
_entity_poly.type
_entity_poly.pdbx_seq_one_letter_code
_entity_poly.pdbx_strand_id
1 'polypeptide(L)'
;MTFKNSLKLLCTNFDQVWKLLVYHILSFALCFGFLAIFGVQYVEYVNLASSEVELPSVLEQGTLYGSSFAGALTTIVNFALAFFRIMFDSSIGIGIFFCIIIFVLLPLLLNIGKVVTCELAYGYMSACQKQSFTGTLLKTLKVSLPYALIKLLYVIPFNFITLFCVYGLTRLNFTGLEILFPFVFVFAVAVLCAFKEIFNVGWAPAQVVYNCGTFKSFRIGFRAVLRKWESIFSTAFVIFILAIVLSMVTGIYSLIIILPLISPLFHIFEMTAFFQSQGMRYYVDSQTIVSPKRLEENDKIDDIKYLL
;
A
#
# COMPACT_ATOMS: atom_id res chain seq x y z
N MET A 1 0.31 13.41 16.01
CA MET A 1 -0.40 14.55 15.37
C MET A 1 -0.58 14.37 13.87
N THR A 2 0.42 13.85 13.15
CA THR A 2 0.34 13.38 11.75
C THR A 2 -0.95 12.62 11.46
N PHE A 3 -1.18 11.50 12.16
CA PHE A 3 -2.36 10.64 11.96
C PHE A 3 -3.71 11.39 12.03
N LYS A 4 -3.91 12.19 13.08
CA LYS A 4 -5.13 12.99 13.27
C LYS A 4 -5.34 13.98 12.12
N ASN A 5 -4.26 14.63 11.66
CA ASN A 5 -4.34 15.58 10.56
C ASN A 5 -4.62 14.89 9.23
N SER A 6 -4.02 13.72 8.97
CA SER A 6 -4.27 12.91 7.78
C SER A 6 -5.72 12.43 7.73
N LEU A 7 -6.27 11.96 8.86
CA LEU A 7 -7.69 11.59 8.95
C LEU A 7 -8.63 12.77 8.74
N LYS A 8 -8.34 13.94 9.34
CA LYS A 8 -9.17 15.14 9.14
C LYS A 8 -9.17 15.56 7.66
N LEU A 9 -8.00 15.56 7.01
CA LEU A 9 -7.86 15.84 5.57
C LEU A 9 -8.60 14.83 4.69
N LEU A 10 -8.58 13.55 5.04
CA LEU A 10 -9.34 12.51 4.36
C LEU A 10 -10.85 12.78 4.46
N CYS A 11 -11.35 13.10 5.65
CA CYS A 11 -12.76 13.41 5.86
C CYS A 11 -13.20 14.65 5.07
N THR A 12 -12.37 15.70 5.01
CA THR A 12 -12.69 16.91 4.25
C THR A 12 -12.64 16.69 2.74
N ASN A 13 -11.82 15.75 2.26
CA ASN A 13 -11.68 15.40 0.84
C ASN A 13 -12.21 14.00 0.51
N PHE A 14 -13.26 13.54 1.19
CA PHE A 14 -13.77 12.18 1.03
C PHE A 14 -14.22 11.84 -0.40
N ASP A 15 -14.63 12.84 -1.18
CA ASP A 15 -14.93 12.72 -2.61
C ASP A 15 -13.74 12.14 -3.42
N GLN A 16 -12.49 12.39 -3.00
CA GLN A 16 -11.30 11.82 -3.65
C GLN A 16 -11.20 10.31 -3.47
N VAL A 17 -11.73 9.76 -2.37
CA VAL A 17 -11.76 8.32 -2.09
C VAL A 17 -12.57 7.59 -3.16
N TRP A 18 -13.76 8.11 -3.48
CA TRP A 18 -14.63 7.52 -4.51
C TRP A 18 -14.03 7.62 -5.91
N LYS A 19 -13.39 8.75 -6.24
CA LYS A 19 -12.74 8.92 -7.55
C LYS A 19 -11.56 7.96 -7.71
N LEU A 20 -10.75 7.76 -6.66
CA LEU A 20 -9.67 6.78 -6.69
C LEU A 20 -10.21 5.34 -6.75
N LEU A 21 -11.30 5.05 -6.06
CA LEU A 21 -11.97 3.75 -6.11
C LEU A 21 -12.41 3.42 -7.54
N VAL A 22 -13.08 4.34 -8.22
CA VAL A 22 -13.49 4.17 -9.63
C VAL A 22 -12.27 3.95 -10.52
N TYR A 23 -11.19 4.71 -10.32
CA TYR A 23 -9.94 4.52 -11.05
C TYR A 23 -9.33 3.12 -10.84
N HIS A 24 -9.32 2.62 -9.59
CA HIS A 24 -8.86 1.27 -9.30
C HIS A 24 -9.74 0.20 -9.95
N ILE A 25 -11.07 0.34 -9.89
CA ILE A 25 -11.99 -0.59 -10.56
C ILE A 25 -11.70 -0.64 -12.06
N LEU A 26 -11.55 0.51 -12.72
CA LEU A 26 -11.21 0.55 -14.14
C LEU A 26 -9.85 -0.08 -14.44
N SER A 27 -8.86 0.13 -13.57
CA SER A 27 -7.54 -0.49 -13.69
C SER A 27 -7.61 -2.01 -13.55
N PHE A 28 -8.37 -2.52 -12.58
CA PHE A 28 -8.62 -3.95 -12.42
C PHE A 28 -9.38 -4.53 -13.60
N ALA A 29 -10.46 -3.88 -14.06
CA ALA A 29 -11.25 -4.32 -15.20
C ALA A 29 -10.40 -4.44 -16.48
N LEU A 30 -9.49 -3.49 -16.69
CA LEU A 30 -8.54 -3.54 -17.80
C LEU A 30 -7.56 -4.72 -17.68
N CYS A 31 -7.00 -4.96 -16.50
CA CYS A 31 -6.12 -6.12 -16.26
C CYS A 31 -6.86 -7.46 -16.42
N PHE A 32 -8.06 -7.59 -15.86
CA PHE A 32 -8.89 -8.79 -16.03
C PHE A 32 -9.35 -8.98 -17.48
N GLY A 33 -9.63 -7.90 -18.20
CA GLY A 33 -9.91 -7.93 -19.63
C GLY A 33 -8.77 -8.53 -20.44
N PHE A 34 -7.52 -8.21 -20.11
CA PHE A 34 -6.36 -8.84 -20.73
C PHE A 34 -6.18 -10.30 -20.32
N LEU A 35 -6.46 -10.66 -19.06
CA LEU A 35 -6.39 -12.05 -18.59
C LEU A 35 -7.49 -12.94 -19.20
N ALA A 36 -8.64 -12.36 -19.58
CA ALA A 36 -9.77 -13.10 -20.14
C ALA A 36 -9.42 -13.83 -21.46
N ILE A 37 -8.37 -13.41 -22.17
CA ILE A 37 -7.85 -14.09 -23.38
C ILE A 37 -7.53 -15.57 -23.10
N PHE A 38 -7.04 -15.88 -21.89
CA PHE A 38 -6.76 -17.25 -21.43
C PHE A 38 -7.63 -17.63 -20.23
N GLY A 39 -8.83 -17.04 -20.13
CA GLY A 39 -9.70 -17.17 -18.95
C GLY A 39 -10.07 -18.62 -18.63
N VAL A 40 -10.34 -19.44 -19.66
CA VAL A 40 -10.71 -20.86 -19.49
C VAL A 40 -9.57 -21.64 -18.84
N GLN A 41 -8.34 -21.45 -19.32
CA GLN A 41 -7.15 -22.12 -18.79
C GLN A 41 -6.89 -21.71 -17.33
N TYR A 42 -7.03 -20.42 -17.00
CA TYR A 42 -6.86 -19.97 -15.62
C TYR A 42 -7.90 -20.57 -14.67
N VAL A 43 -9.17 -20.68 -15.09
CA VAL A 43 -10.21 -21.31 -14.28
C VAL A 43 -9.91 -22.79 -14.04
N GLU A 44 -9.42 -23.50 -15.05
CA GLU A 44 -9.00 -24.89 -14.91
C GLU A 44 -7.83 -25.03 -13.92
N TYR A 45 -6.79 -24.19 -14.03
CA TYR A 45 -5.67 -24.19 -13.09
C TYR A 45 -6.08 -23.86 -11.66
N VAL A 46 -7.02 -22.93 -11.47
CA VAL A 46 -7.60 -22.62 -10.15
C VAL A 46 -8.34 -23.83 -9.58
N ASN A 47 -9.14 -24.52 -10.39
CA ASN A 47 -9.88 -25.69 -9.94
C ASN A 47 -8.94 -26.85 -9.54
N LEU A 48 -7.91 -27.10 -10.35
CA LEU A 48 -6.89 -28.11 -10.06
C LEU A 48 -6.12 -27.77 -8.77
N ALA A 49 -5.64 -26.54 -8.61
CA ALA A 49 -4.95 -26.10 -7.40
C ALA A 49 -5.85 -26.13 -6.16
N SER A 50 -7.13 -25.78 -6.31
CA SER A 50 -8.11 -25.84 -5.22
C SER A 50 -8.37 -27.27 -4.76
N SER A 51 -8.42 -28.22 -5.71
CA SER A 51 -8.58 -29.65 -5.41
C SER A 51 -7.36 -30.28 -4.75
N GLU A 52 -6.14 -29.84 -5.09
CA GLU A 52 -4.89 -30.36 -4.49
C GLU A 52 -4.72 -29.93 -3.03
N VAL A 53 -5.27 -28.78 -2.65
CA VAL A 53 -5.03 -28.14 -1.35
C VAL A 53 -6.28 -28.18 -0.43
N GLU A 54 -7.36 -28.84 -0.87
CA GLU A 54 -8.65 -28.93 -0.15
C GLU A 54 -9.21 -27.56 0.30
N LEU A 55 -8.96 -26.52 -0.50
CA LEU A 55 -9.34 -25.13 -0.19
C LEU A 55 -10.83 -24.93 0.17
N PRO A 56 -11.79 -25.65 -0.42
CA PRO A 56 -13.21 -25.53 -0.07
C PRO A 56 -13.50 -25.82 1.42
N SER A 57 -12.77 -26.77 2.02
CA SER A 57 -12.94 -27.14 3.44
C SER A 57 -12.56 -26.01 4.40
N VAL A 58 -11.57 -25.19 4.03
CA VAL A 58 -11.11 -24.04 4.83
C VAL A 58 -12.02 -22.82 4.66
N LEU A 59 -12.59 -22.63 3.46
CA LEU A 59 -13.56 -21.58 3.19
C LEU A 59 -14.88 -21.79 3.94
N GLU A 60 -15.33 -23.05 4.06
CA GLU A 60 -16.57 -23.42 4.76
C GLU A 60 -16.47 -23.32 6.29
N GLN A 61 -15.29 -23.60 6.87
CA GLN A 61 -15.08 -23.55 8.32
C GLN A 61 -14.79 -22.13 8.84
N GLY A 62 -14.50 -21.18 7.95
CA GLY A 62 -14.19 -19.79 8.29
C GLY A 62 -12.77 -19.62 8.86
N THR A 63 -12.03 -18.64 8.33
CA THR A 63 -10.62 -18.36 8.65
C THR A 63 -10.35 -17.89 10.09
N LEU A 64 -11.42 -17.63 10.87
CA LEU A 64 -11.35 -17.12 12.24
C LEU A 64 -11.99 -18.05 13.28
N TYR A 65 -12.75 -19.05 12.84
CA TYR A 65 -13.56 -19.91 13.73
C TYR A 65 -13.39 -21.42 13.46
N GLY A 66 -12.74 -21.80 12.35
CA GLY A 66 -12.34 -23.17 12.02
C GLY A 66 -10.88 -23.50 12.38
N SER A 67 -10.44 -24.73 12.05
CA SER A 67 -9.09 -25.27 12.28
C SER A 67 -7.99 -24.20 12.23
N SER A 68 -7.15 -24.13 13.27
CA SER A 68 -6.15 -23.09 13.58
C SER A 68 -5.85 -22.07 12.47
N PHE A 69 -5.87 -20.76 12.79
CA PHE A 69 -5.53 -19.66 11.86
C PHE A 69 -4.23 -19.90 11.07
N ALA A 70 -3.25 -20.59 11.67
CA ALA A 70 -2.03 -21.05 11.02
C ALA A 70 -2.29 -22.04 9.87
N GLY A 71 -3.17 -23.02 10.07
CA GLY A 71 -3.64 -23.96 9.05
C GLY A 71 -4.33 -23.27 7.88
N ALA A 72 -5.21 -22.29 8.14
CA ALA A 72 -5.84 -21.53 7.07
C ALA A 72 -4.81 -20.76 6.22
N LEU A 73 -3.82 -20.13 6.86
CA LEU A 73 -2.75 -19.42 6.17
C LEU A 73 -1.83 -20.36 5.38
N THR A 74 -1.47 -21.53 5.93
CA THR A 74 -0.66 -22.51 5.19
C THR A 74 -1.39 -23.02 3.96
N THR A 75 -2.69 -23.29 4.06
CA THR A 75 -3.54 -23.70 2.93
C THR A 75 -3.56 -22.64 1.83
N ILE A 76 -3.75 -21.35 2.18
CA ILE A 76 -3.73 -20.26 1.19
C ILE A 76 -2.38 -20.14 0.49
N VAL A 77 -1.28 -20.25 1.25
CA VAL A 77 0.08 -20.18 0.71
C VAL A 77 0.37 -21.39 -0.19
N ASN A 78 -0.01 -22.60 0.22
CA ASN A 78 0.16 -23.82 -0.57
C ASN A 78 -0.68 -23.75 -1.86
N PHE A 79 -1.89 -23.20 -1.81
CA PHE A 79 -2.71 -22.98 -3.00
C PHE A 79 -2.03 -22.03 -3.99
N ALA A 80 -1.46 -20.92 -3.53
CA ALA A 80 -0.73 -20.02 -4.40
C ALA A 80 0.46 -20.72 -5.08
N LEU A 81 1.22 -21.54 -4.34
CA LEU A 81 2.33 -22.31 -4.87
C LEU A 81 1.87 -23.38 -5.89
N ALA A 82 0.81 -24.12 -5.58
CA ALA A 82 0.21 -25.11 -6.48
C ALA A 82 -0.30 -24.46 -7.77
N PHE A 83 -0.98 -23.31 -7.65
CA PHE A 83 -1.46 -22.55 -8.80
C PHE A 83 -0.32 -22.12 -9.73
N PHE A 84 0.76 -21.53 -9.18
CA PHE A 84 1.92 -21.16 -9.99
C PHE A 84 2.59 -22.38 -10.62
N ARG A 85 2.75 -23.47 -9.86
CA ARG A 85 3.34 -24.71 -10.36
C ARG A 85 2.55 -25.27 -11.54
N ILE A 86 1.25 -25.50 -11.38
CA ILE A 86 0.37 -26.06 -12.42
C ILE A 86 0.39 -25.17 -13.66
N MET A 87 0.37 -23.85 -13.48
CA MET A 87 0.40 -22.90 -14.58
C MET A 87 1.72 -22.98 -15.38
N PHE A 88 2.88 -23.03 -14.71
CA PHE A 88 4.19 -23.11 -15.38
C PHE A 88 4.48 -24.50 -15.96
N ASP A 89 4.01 -25.57 -15.33
CA ASP A 89 4.14 -26.94 -15.81
C ASP A 89 3.29 -27.16 -17.08
N SER A 90 2.11 -26.53 -17.17
CA SER A 90 1.21 -26.65 -18.33
C SER A 90 1.66 -25.79 -19.51
N SER A 91 1.98 -24.51 -19.27
CA SER A 91 2.46 -23.61 -20.32
C SER A 91 3.24 -22.43 -19.76
N ILE A 92 4.55 -22.42 -20.03
CA ILE A 92 5.45 -21.33 -19.64
C ILE A 92 4.96 -19.98 -20.20
N GLY A 93 4.44 -19.95 -21.43
CA GLY A 93 3.97 -18.72 -22.08
C GLY A 93 2.79 -18.06 -21.36
N ILE A 94 1.80 -18.87 -20.96
CA ILE A 94 0.63 -18.39 -20.20
C ILE A 94 1.08 -17.92 -18.80
N GLY A 95 1.98 -18.66 -18.16
CA GLY A 95 2.55 -18.26 -16.87
C GLY A 95 3.28 -16.93 -16.91
N ILE A 96 4.13 -16.70 -17.93
CA ILE A 96 4.82 -15.41 -18.11
C ILE A 96 3.81 -14.28 -18.36
N PHE A 97 2.80 -14.50 -19.20
CA PHE A 97 1.77 -13.51 -19.49
C PHE A 97 0.97 -13.11 -18.23
N PHE A 98 0.57 -14.09 -17.42
CA PHE A 98 -0.08 -13.85 -16.13
C PHE A 98 0.80 -12.98 -15.21
N CYS A 99 2.08 -13.36 -15.08
CA CYS A 99 3.03 -12.63 -14.24
C CYS A 99 3.23 -11.18 -14.71
N ILE A 100 3.31 -10.94 -16.01
CA ILE A 100 3.42 -9.58 -16.56
C ILE A 100 2.17 -8.76 -16.20
N ILE A 101 0.97 -9.31 -16.33
CA ILE A 101 -0.24 -8.54 -16.03
C ILE A 101 -0.35 -8.24 -14.53
N ILE A 102 -0.15 -9.25 -13.67
CA ILE A 102 -0.37 -9.13 -12.23
C ILE A 102 0.78 -8.40 -11.51
N PHE A 103 2.03 -8.65 -11.88
CA PHE A 103 3.19 -8.05 -11.20
C PHE A 103 3.73 -6.80 -11.90
N VAL A 104 3.42 -6.58 -13.18
CA VAL A 104 3.90 -5.40 -13.92
C VAL A 104 2.79 -4.41 -14.22
N LEU A 105 1.77 -4.82 -14.99
CA LEU A 105 0.74 -3.90 -15.49
C LEU A 105 -0.15 -3.36 -14.35
N LEU A 106 -0.66 -4.25 -13.50
CA LEU A 106 -1.56 -3.87 -12.41
C LEU A 106 -0.89 -2.91 -11.42
N PRO A 107 0.32 -3.19 -10.87
CA PRO A 107 0.98 -2.25 -9.98
C PRO A 107 1.36 -0.94 -10.67
N LEU A 108 1.68 -0.97 -11.96
CA LEU A 108 1.97 0.25 -12.73
C LEU A 108 0.75 1.17 -12.76
N LEU A 109 -0.44 0.63 -13.08
CA LEU A 109 -1.69 1.40 -13.10
C LEU A 109 -2.03 1.94 -11.71
N LEU A 110 -1.98 1.10 -10.68
CA LEU A 110 -2.28 1.54 -9.30
C LEU A 110 -1.32 2.64 -8.83
N ASN A 111 -0.03 2.58 -9.18
CA ASN A 111 0.95 3.59 -8.81
C ASN A 111 0.79 4.93 -9.56
N ILE A 112 0.17 4.95 -10.75
CA ILE A 112 -0.19 6.20 -11.42
C ILE A 112 -1.24 6.95 -10.60
N GLY A 113 -2.26 6.24 -10.10
CA GLY A 113 -3.30 6.79 -9.23
C GLY A 113 -2.73 7.46 -7.98
N LYS A 114 -1.65 6.92 -7.41
CA LYS A 114 -0.95 7.51 -6.26
C LYS A 114 -0.46 8.94 -6.53
N VAL A 115 0.25 9.16 -7.64
CA VAL A 115 0.79 10.49 -7.98
C VAL A 115 -0.34 11.50 -8.18
N VAL A 116 -1.43 11.08 -8.83
CA VAL A 116 -2.63 11.92 -9.02
C VAL A 116 -3.20 12.35 -7.68
N THR A 117 -3.38 11.42 -6.74
CA THR A 117 -3.92 11.77 -5.42
C THR A 117 -2.98 12.64 -4.61
N CYS A 118 -1.66 12.50 -4.74
CA CYS A 118 -0.70 13.41 -4.12
C CYS A 118 -0.79 14.82 -4.70
N GLU A 119 -0.97 14.98 -6.01
CA GLU A 119 -1.19 16.29 -6.67
C GLU A 119 -2.52 16.92 -6.22
N LEU A 120 -3.59 16.14 -6.12
CA LEU A 120 -4.89 16.62 -5.61
C LEU A 120 -4.79 17.05 -4.14
N ALA A 121 -4.11 16.26 -3.31
CA ALA A 121 -3.85 16.59 -1.91
C ALA A 121 -2.98 17.84 -1.81
N TYR A 122 -1.97 18.00 -2.67
CA TYR A 122 -1.13 19.19 -2.73
C TYR A 122 -1.91 20.45 -3.07
N GLY A 123 -2.77 20.41 -4.09
CA GLY A 123 -3.62 21.55 -4.48
C GLY A 123 -4.55 22.01 -3.35
N TYR A 124 -5.07 21.04 -2.59
CA TYR A 124 -5.86 21.34 -1.40
C TYR A 124 -5.01 21.88 -0.24
N MET A 125 -3.89 21.23 0.09
CA MET A 125 -3.03 21.59 1.22
C MET A 125 -2.31 22.93 1.04
N SER A 126 -2.05 23.34 -0.20
CA SER A 126 -1.33 24.60 -0.52
C SER A 126 -2.28 25.79 -0.73
N ALA A 127 -3.43 25.58 -1.37
CA ALA A 127 -4.30 26.66 -1.83
C ALA A 127 -5.81 26.44 -1.57
N CYS A 128 -6.19 25.38 -0.83
CA CYS A 128 -7.59 24.96 -0.68
C CYS A 128 -8.31 24.75 -2.03
N GLN A 129 -7.56 24.42 -3.10
CA GLN A 129 -8.11 24.30 -4.44
C GLN A 129 -8.63 22.88 -4.69
N LYS A 130 -9.88 22.77 -5.13
CA LYS A 130 -10.44 21.51 -5.64
C LYS A 130 -10.10 21.36 -7.12
N GLN A 131 -9.34 20.33 -7.46
CA GLN A 131 -9.00 19.98 -8.84
C GLN A 131 -9.78 18.75 -9.30
N SER A 132 -10.02 18.65 -10.61
CA SER A 132 -10.69 17.49 -11.22
C SER A 132 -9.72 16.33 -11.37
N PHE A 133 -10.13 15.13 -10.94
CA PHE A 133 -9.27 13.93 -10.98
C PHE A 133 -8.77 13.61 -12.40
N THR A 134 -9.66 13.64 -13.40
CA THR A 134 -9.30 13.32 -14.79
C THR A 134 -8.35 14.35 -15.41
N GLY A 135 -8.57 15.64 -15.13
CA GLY A 135 -7.67 16.70 -15.58
C GLY A 135 -6.28 16.57 -14.97
N THR A 136 -6.23 16.25 -13.67
CA THR A 136 -4.98 15.99 -12.96
C THR A 136 -4.28 14.74 -13.50
N LEU A 137 -5.01 13.64 -13.72
CA LEU A 137 -4.47 12.40 -14.31
C LEU A 137 -3.76 12.65 -15.65
N LEU A 138 -4.40 13.38 -16.58
CA LEU A 138 -3.82 13.69 -17.88
C LEU A 138 -2.60 14.61 -17.76
N LYS A 139 -2.65 15.61 -16.86
CA LYS A 139 -1.53 16.52 -16.60
C LYS A 139 -0.31 15.77 -16.03
N THR A 140 -0.52 14.87 -15.08
CA THR A 140 0.56 14.18 -14.37
C THR A 140 1.07 12.94 -15.08
N LEU A 141 0.41 12.46 -16.15
CA LEU A 141 0.72 11.18 -16.81
C LEU A 141 2.19 11.02 -17.18
N LYS A 142 2.80 12.07 -17.75
CA LYS A 142 4.22 12.08 -18.15
C LYS A 142 5.18 11.90 -16.98
N VAL A 143 4.77 12.35 -15.80
CA VAL A 143 5.57 12.34 -14.56
C VAL A 143 5.29 11.07 -13.75
N SER A 144 4.04 10.58 -13.78
CA SER A 144 3.60 9.40 -13.05
C SER A 144 4.08 8.09 -13.67
N LEU A 145 4.23 8.01 -14.99
CA LEU A 145 4.71 6.80 -15.67
C LEU A 145 6.16 6.41 -15.29
N PRO A 146 7.16 7.31 -15.40
CA PRO A 146 8.53 6.97 -14.96
C PRO A 146 8.61 6.74 -13.46
N TYR A 147 7.78 7.41 -12.66
CA TYR A 147 7.65 7.12 -11.22
C TYR A 147 7.16 5.69 -10.98
N ALA A 148 6.07 5.29 -11.62
CA ALA A 148 5.48 3.97 -11.45
C ALA A 148 6.45 2.85 -11.87
N LEU A 149 7.17 3.02 -12.97
CA LEU A 149 8.17 2.06 -13.45
C LEU A 149 9.34 1.87 -12.47
N ILE A 150 9.93 2.96 -12.00
CA ILE A 150 11.07 2.87 -11.05
C ILE A 150 10.59 2.34 -9.71
N LYS A 151 9.40 2.76 -9.25
CA LYS A 151 8.81 2.25 -8.02
C LYS A 151 8.54 0.75 -8.09
N LEU A 152 8.08 0.25 -9.23
CA LEU A 152 7.84 -1.18 -9.42
C LEU A 152 9.13 -1.99 -9.22
N LEU A 153 10.24 -1.55 -9.81
CA LEU A 153 11.55 -2.19 -9.62
C LEU A 153 11.96 -2.22 -8.14
N TYR A 154 11.71 -1.13 -7.42
CA TYR A 154 11.96 -1.03 -5.99
C TYR A 154 11.02 -1.90 -5.14
N VAL A 155 9.75 -2.04 -5.53
CA VAL A 155 8.73 -2.76 -4.74
C VAL A 155 8.91 -4.27 -4.80
N ILE A 156 9.45 -4.82 -5.90
CA ILE A 156 9.69 -6.27 -6.07
C ILE A 156 10.50 -6.88 -4.91
N PRO A 157 11.71 -6.41 -4.56
CA PRO A 157 12.50 -7.02 -3.48
C PRO A 157 11.80 -6.93 -2.12
N PHE A 158 11.10 -5.82 -1.83
CA PHE A 158 10.36 -5.69 -0.57
C PHE A 158 9.16 -6.64 -0.49
N ASN A 159 8.45 -6.82 -1.60
CA ASN A 159 7.36 -7.80 -1.68
C ASN A 159 7.89 -9.22 -1.53
N PHE A 160 9.05 -9.53 -2.12
CA PHE A 160 9.68 -10.84 -1.99
C PHE A 160 10.10 -11.13 -0.54
N ILE A 161 10.75 -10.18 0.14
CA ILE A 161 11.09 -10.30 1.57
C ILE A 161 9.82 -10.50 2.41
N THR A 162 8.77 -9.71 2.14
CA THR A 162 7.50 -9.82 2.87
C THR A 162 6.88 -11.20 2.68
N LEU A 163 6.84 -11.71 1.45
CA LEU A 163 6.30 -13.03 1.14
C LEU A 163 7.14 -14.15 1.77
N PHE A 164 8.46 -14.03 1.75
CA PHE A 164 9.37 -14.98 2.40
C PHE A 164 9.17 -15.02 3.91
N CYS A 165 9.01 -13.85 4.56
CA CYS A 165 8.70 -13.78 5.99
C CYS A 165 7.33 -14.40 6.31
N VAL A 166 6.30 -14.11 5.52
CA VAL A 166 4.97 -14.73 5.67
C VAL A 166 5.05 -16.24 5.51
N TYR A 167 5.74 -16.73 4.47
CA TYR A 167 5.98 -18.15 4.25
C TYR A 167 6.68 -18.80 5.45
N GLY A 168 7.77 -18.18 5.94
CA GLY A 168 8.50 -18.66 7.11
C GLY A 168 7.61 -18.76 8.35
N LEU A 169 6.78 -17.75 8.62
CA LEU A 169 5.85 -17.75 9.76
C LEU A 169 4.85 -18.91 9.70
N THR A 170 4.36 -19.27 8.51
CA THR A 170 3.41 -20.38 8.35
C THR A 170 4.00 -21.77 8.63
N ARG A 171 5.33 -21.92 8.62
CA ARG A 171 6.01 -23.22 8.83
C ARG A 171 6.51 -23.43 10.27
N LEU A 172 6.35 -22.43 11.15
CA LEU A 172 6.78 -22.53 12.53
C LEU A 172 5.73 -23.31 13.34
N ASN A 173 6.08 -24.53 13.76
CA ASN A 173 5.25 -25.34 14.64
C ASN A 173 5.49 -24.93 16.11
N PHE A 174 4.75 -23.93 16.59
CA PHE A 174 4.76 -23.60 18.01
C PHE A 174 3.65 -24.35 18.74
N THR A 175 3.98 -25.52 19.30
CA THR A 175 3.07 -26.43 20.03
C THR A 175 2.48 -25.88 21.35
N GLY A 176 2.49 -24.55 21.55
CA GLY A 176 1.92 -23.88 22.72
C GLY A 176 1.60 -22.39 22.53
N LEU A 177 1.81 -21.83 21.33
CA LEU A 177 1.54 -20.40 21.01
C LEU A 177 0.43 -20.22 19.98
N GLU A 178 -0.37 -21.25 19.71
CA GLU A 178 -1.41 -21.22 18.66
C GLU A 178 -2.42 -20.06 18.85
N ILE A 179 -2.75 -19.72 20.10
CA ILE A 179 -3.62 -18.59 20.45
C ILE A 179 -2.93 -17.23 20.19
N LEU A 180 -1.61 -17.15 20.36
CA LEU A 180 -0.84 -15.92 20.14
C LEU A 180 -0.41 -15.75 18.69
N PHE A 181 -0.46 -16.80 17.88
CA PHE A 181 0.00 -16.81 16.50
C PHE A 181 -0.68 -15.75 15.61
N PRO A 182 -2.01 -15.50 15.67
CA PRO A 182 -2.65 -14.43 14.90
C PRO A 182 -2.09 -13.05 15.27
N PHE A 183 -1.84 -12.78 16.55
CA PHE A 183 -1.28 -11.51 16.99
C PHE A 183 0.16 -11.31 16.52
N VAL A 184 0.99 -12.36 16.61
CA VAL A 184 2.37 -12.35 16.10
C VAL A 184 2.38 -12.13 14.59
N PHE A 185 1.47 -12.78 13.85
CA PHE A 185 1.33 -12.61 12.41
C PHE A 185 0.95 -11.17 12.03
N VAL A 186 -0.11 -10.62 12.63
CA VAL A 186 -0.55 -9.24 12.38
C VAL A 186 0.57 -8.25 12.69
N PHE A 187 1.24 -8.43 13.83
CA PHE A 187 2.34 -7.57 14.24
C PHE A 187 3.50 -7.63 13.25
N ALA A 188 3.96 -8.83 12.89
CA ALA A 188 5.08 -9.01 11.96
C ALA A 188 4.79 -8.43 10.58
N VAL A 189 3.60 -8.70 10.02
CA VAL A 189 3.18 -8.14 8.72
C VAL A 189 3.07 -6.62 8.78
N ALA A 190 2.50 -6.06 9.86
CA ALA A 190 2.39 -4.62 10.03
C ALA A 190 3.77 -3.94 10.13
N VAL A 191 4.73 -4.54 10.84
CA VAL A 191 6.12 -4.04 10.93
C VAL A 191 6.79 -4.03 9.55
N LEU A 192 6.69 -5.14 8.79
CA LEU A 192 7.29 -5.24 7.46
C LEU A 192 6.68 -4.22 6.48
N CYS A 193 5.35 -4.10 6.48
CA CYS A 193 4.65 -3.12 5.66
C CYS A 193 5.00 -1.68 6.06
N ALA A 194 5.07 -1.37 7.35
CA ALA A 194 5.46 -0.05 7.84
C ALA A 194 6.91 0.29 7.47
N PHE A 195 7.83 -0.69 7.57
CA PHE A 195 9.23 -0.52 7.19
C PHE A 195 9.39 -0.26 5.70
N LYS A 196 8.69 -1.02 4.85
CA LYS A 196 8.60 -0.76 3.40
C LYS A 196 8.10 0.66 3.12
N GLU A 197 7.13 1.14 3.91
CA GLU A 197 6.53 2.45 3.68
C GLU A 197 7.50 3.60 3.99
N ILE A 198 8.46 3.45 4.92
CA ILE A 198 9.50 4.48 5.19
C ILE A 198 10.21 4.90 3.89
N PHE A 199 10.57 3.95 3.03
CA PHE A 199 11.29 4.25 1.79
C PHE A 199 10.39 4.80 0.68
N ASN A 200 9.08 4.54 0.77
CA ASN A 200 8.09 4.97 -0.21
C ASN A 200 7.53 6.37 0.12
N VAL A 201 7.46 6.71 1.41
CA VAL A 201 6.95 7.97 1.92
C VAL A 201 7.81 9.13 1.39
N GLY A 202 7.14 10.20 0.99
CA GLY A 202 7.82 11.43 0.56
C GLY A 202 8.37 11.41 -0.87
N TRP A 203 8.41 10.26 -1.56
CA TRP A 203 8.86 10.22 -2.95
C TRP A 203 7.84 10.87 -3.91
N ALA A 204 6.59 10.40 -3.91
CA ALA A 204 5.53 11.02 -4.70
C ALA A 204 5.26 12.48 -4.27
N PRO A 205 5.19 12.81 -2.96
CA PRO A 205 5.10 14.19 -2.50
C PRO A 205 6.23 15.10 -3.01
N ALA A 206 7.49 14.67 -2.94
CA ALA A 206 8.62 15.49 -3.40
C ALA A 206 8.56 15.77 -4.90
N GLN A 207 8.08 14.81 -5.68
CA GLN A 207 7.93 14.95 -7.11
C GLN A 207 6.84 15.97 -7.47
N VAL A 208 5.71 15.91 -6.77
CA VAL A 208 4.58 16.83 -6.91
C VAL A 208 4.96 18.26 -6.49
N VAL A 209 5.57 18.42 -5.31
CA VAL A 209 5.88 19.75 -4.75
C VAL A 209 6.99 20.45 -5.52
N TYR A 210 8.06 19.75 -5.89
CA TYR A 210 9.25 20.36 -6.50
C TYR A 210 9.33 20.19 -8.03
N ASN A 211 8.38 19.50 -8.66
CA ASN A 211 8.37 19.21 -10.11
C ASN A 211 9.73 18.73 -10.64
N CYS A 212 10.41 17.88 -9.88
CA CYS A 212 11.75 17.43 -10.21
C CYS A 212 11.76 15.99 -10.74
N GLY A 213 12.84 15.60 -11.44
CA GLY A 213 12.96 14.24 -11.99
C GLY A 213 12.83 13.15 -10.91
N THR A 214 12.41 11.95 -11.31
CA THR A 214 12.03 10.88 -10.38
C THR A 214 13.13 10.52 -9.37
N PHE A 215 14.39 10.43 -9.80
CA PHE A 215 15.53 10.12 -8.91
C PHE A 215 15.86 11.25 -7.93
N LYS A 216 15.79 12.51 -8.40
CA LYS A 216 16.00 13.68 -7.54
C LYS A 216 14.90 13.77 -6.48
N SER A 217 13.66 13.48 -6.89
CA SER A 217 12.50 13.39 -5.99
C SER A 217 12.68 12.33 -4.92
N PHE A 218 13.20 11.15 -5.29
CA PHE A 218 13.50 10.08 -4.33
C PHE A 218 14.50 10.54 -3.27
N ARG A 219 15.61 11.18 -3.68
CA ARG A 219 16.64 11.65 -2.75
C ARG A 219 16.12 12.72 -1.79
N ILE A 220 15.30 13.66 -2.28
CA ILE A 220 14.68 14.70 -1.46
C ILE A 220 13.67 14.09 -0.49
N GLY A 221 12.80 13.20 -0.98
CA GLY A 221 11.82 12.48 -0.19
C GLY A 221 12.47 11.66 0.91
N PHE A 222 13.48 10.86 0.57
CA PHE A 222 14.19 10.00 1.52
C PHE A 222 14.88 10.81 2.63
N ARG A 223 15.55 11.92 2.28
CA ARG A 223 16.14 12.83 3.28
C ARG A 223 15.07 13.43 4.20
N ALA A 224 13.90 13.76 3.65
CA ALA A 224 12.79 14.29 4.43
C ALA A 224 12.22 13.26 5.41
N VAL A 225 12.11 12.00 4.98
CA VAL A 225 11.64 10.91 5.84
C VAL A 225 12.61 10.62 6.98
N LEU A 226 13.91 10.53 6.69
CA LEU A 226 14.93 10.21 7.71
C LEU A 226 14.91 11.17 8.90
N ARG A 227 14.58 12.45 8.68
CA ARG A 227 14.47 13.45 9.75
C ARG A 227 13.38 13.15 10.78
N LYS A 228 12.32 12.45 10.40
CA LYS A 228 11.16 12.14 11.27
C LYS A 228 10.76 10.67 11.17
N TRP A 229 11.73 9.79 10.98
CA TRP A 229 11.50 8.38 10.67
C TRP A 229 10.67 7.68 11.76
N GLU A 230 10.91 7.99 13.04
CA GLU A 230 10.17 7.41 14.19
C GLU A 230 8.67 7.72 14.11
N SER A 231 8.33 9.00 13.91
CA SER A 231 6.93 9.43 13.84
C SER A 231 6.23 8.89 12.59
N ILE A 232 6.96 8.78 11.47
CA ILE A 232 6.43 8.24 10.21
C ILE A 232 6.19 6.74 10.34
N PHE A 233 7.15 6.00 10.87
CA PHE A 233 7.05 4.56 11.11
C PHE A 233 5.93 4.23 12.08
N SER A 234 5.87 4.90 13.23
CA SER A 234 4.80 4.69 14.21
C SER A 234 3.40 4.96 13.62
N THR A 235 3.26 6.02 12.81
CA THR A 235 1.97 6.33 12.19
C THR A 235 1.59 5.29 11.12
N ALA A 236 2.53 4.92 10.26
CA ALA A 236 2.30 3.89 9.23
C ALA A 236 1.94 2.54 9.87
N PHE A 237 2.65 2.16 10.93
CA PHE A 237 2.39 0.95 11.71
C PHE A 237 0.97 0.92 12.29
N VAL A 238 0.52 2.02 12.90
CA VAL A 238 -0.86 2.14 13.43
C VAL A 238 -1.90 2.00 12.30
N ILE A 239 -1.67 2.63 11.14
CA ILE A 239 -2.58 2.49 9.99
C ILE A 239 -2.64 1.04 9.51
N PHE A 240 -1.50 0.34 9.40
CA PHE A 240 -1.47 -1.06 8.97
C PHE A 240 -2.10 -2.01 9.99
N ILE A 241 -1.84 -1.84 11.29
CA ILE A 241 -2.53 -2.62 12.33
C ILE A 241 -4.03 -2.41 12.23
N LEU A 242 -4.47 -1.15 12.16
CA LEU A 242 -5.90 -0.84 12.11
C LEU A 242 -6.54 -1.45 10.87
N ALA A 243 -5.89 -1.36 9.70
CA ALA A 243 -6.35 -2.01 8.48
C ALA A 243 -6.51 -3.53 8.62
N ILE A 244 -5.49 -4.21 9.15
CA ILE A 244 -5.49 -5.67 9.29
C ILE A 244 -6.53 -6.10 10.33
N VAL A 245 -6.54 -5.47 11.52
CA VAL A 245 -7.50 -5.79 12.58
C VAL A 245 -8.93 -5.54 12.12
N LEU A 246 -9.21 -4.41 11.45
CA LEU A 246 -10.54 -4.15 10.91
C LEU A 246 -10.94 -5.23 9.91
N SER A 247 -10.03 -5.61 9.00
CA SER A 247 -10.29 -6.68 8.02
C SER A 247 -10.55 -8.05 8.66
N MET A 248 -9.88 -8.37 9.77
CA MET A 248 -10.12 -9.60 10.52
C MET A 248 -11.48 -9.56 11.22
N VAL A 249 -11.81 -8.49 11.93
CA VAL A 249 -13.06 -8.40 12.71
C VAL A 249 -14.30 -8.40 11.81
N THR A 250 -14.23 -7.72 10.67
CA THR A 250 -15.40 -7.48 9.81
C THR A 250 -15.49 -8.44 8.63
N GLY A 251 -14.49 -9.31 8.44
CA GLY A 251 -14.47 -10.37 7.43
C GLY A 251 -14.25 -9.88 6.00
N ILE A 252 -14.44 -10.78 5.02
CA ILE A 252 -14.10 -10.53 3.60
C ILE A 252 -14.94 -9.40 2.99
N TYR A 253 -16.21 -9.24 3.40
CA TYR A 253 -17.11 -8.25 2.83
C TYR A 253 -16.67 -6.81 3.11
N SER A 254 -16.02 -6.56 4.23
CA SER A 254 -15.56 -5.22 4.58
C SER A 254 -14.35 -4.78 3.78
N LEU A 255 -13.57 -5.71 3.21
CA LEU A 255 -12.43 -5.40 2.34
C LEU A 255 -12.84 -4.54 1.15
N ILE A 256 -14.08 -4.68 0.66
CA ILE A 256 -14.63 -3.87 -0.43
C ILE A 256 -14.62 -2.38 -0.07
N ILE A 257 -14.85 -2.03 1.19
CA ILE A 257 -14.90 -0.65 1.67
C ILE A 257 -13.53 -0.22 2.24
N ILE A 258 -12.86 -1.11 2.96
CA ILE A 258 -11.59 -0.83 3.65
C ILE A 258 -10.46 -0.61 2.64
N LEU A 259 -10.33 -1.48 1.64
CA LEU A 259 -9.25 -1.42 0.66
C LEU A 259 -9.17 -0.09 -0.10
N PRO A 260 -10.29 0.46 -0.64
CA PRO A 260 -10.25 1.76 -1.29
C PRO A 260 -10.12 2.95 -0.33
N LEU A 261 -10.37 2.77 0.97
CA LEU A 261 -10.17 3.81 1.98
C LEU A 261 -8.71 3.94 2.41
N ILE A 262 -8.02 2.81 2.52
CA ILE A 262 -6.61 2.74 2.98
C ILE A 262 -5.67 3.44 1.99
N SER A 263 -5.86 3.23 0.69
CA SER A 263 -4.94 3.79 -0.33
C SER A 263 -4.89 5.33 -0.32
N PRO A 264 -6.02 6.06 -0.43
CA PRO A 264 -6.01 7.51 -0.29
C PRO A 264 -5.55 7.98 1.09
N LEU A 265 -5.87 7.25 2.16
CA LEU A 265 -5.38 7.57 3.50
C LEU A 265 -3.85 7.56 3.57
N PHE A 266 -3.21 6.54 2.99
CA PHE A 266 -1.74 6.51 2.89
C PHE A 266 -1.21 7.64 2.02
N HIS A 267 -1.83 7.94 0.87
CA HIS A 267 -1.35 9.00 -0.01
C HIS A 267 -1.43 10.39 0.65
N ILE A 268 -2.49 10.67 1.40
CA ILE A 268 -2.64 11.90 2.21
C ILE A 268 -1.65 11.87 3.36
N PHE A 269 -1.50 10.73 4.05
CA PHE A 269 -0.51 10.58 5.10
C PHE A 269 0.90 10.92 4.62
N GLU A 270 1.32 10.38 3.48
CA GLU A 270 2.63 10.67 2.87
C GLU A 270 2.82 12.17 2.60
N MET A 271 1.80 12.83 2.05
CA MET A 271 1.81 14.28 1.82
C MET A 271 1.94 15.06 3.14
N THR A 272 1.14 14.72 4.14
CA THR A 272 1.21 15.39 5.46
C THR A 272 2.54 15.15 6.16
N ALA A 273 3.09 13.95 6.08
CA ALA A 273 4.41 13.62 6.63
C ALA A 273 5.51 14.44 5.94
N PHE A 274 5.44 14.57 4.62
CA PHE A 274 6.40 15.37 3.83
C PHE A 274 6.33 16.86 4.18
N PHE A 275 5.13 17.44 4.30
CA PHE A 275 4.98 18.84 4.70
C PHE A 275 5.50 19.10 6.12
N GLN A 276 5.26 18.17 7.04
CA GLN A 276 5.75 18.27 8.41
C GLN A 276 7.27 18.09 8.52
N SER A 277 7.89 17.25 7.68
CA SER A 277 9.34 17.07 7.67
C SER A 277 10.08 18.21 6.99
N GLN A 278 9.43 18.92 6.07
CA GLN A 278 9.97 20.12 5.42
C GLN A 278 9.60 21.44 6.11
N GLY A 279 8.83 21.41 7.20
CA GLY A 279 8.41 22.62 7.91
C GLY A 279 7.49 23.53 7.09
N MET A 280 6.77 22.97 6.10
CA MET A 280 5.86 23.71 5.22
C MET A 280 4.49 23.86 5.87
N ARG A 281 3.91 25.07 5.80
CA ARG A 281 2.53 25.31 6.24
C ARG A 281 1.55 24.62 5.29
N TYR A 282 0.48 24.05 5.84
CA TYR A 282 -0.57 23.45 5.03
C TYR A 282 -1.96 23.62 5.66
N TYR A 283 -2.96 23.69 4.80
CA TYR A 283 -4.36 23.62 5.18
C TYR A 283 -4.74 22.18 5.53
N VAL A 284 -5.31 21.98 6.71
CA VAL A 284 -6.00 20.73 7.08
C VAL A 284 -7.48 20.84 6.74
N ASP A 285 -8.02 22.05 6.87
CA ASP A 285 -9.42 22.42 6.69
C ASP A 285 -9.48 23.85 6.17
N SER A 286 -10.64 24.31 5.69
CA SER A 286 -10.79 25.68 5.17
C SER A 286 -10.46 26.76 6.22
N GLN A 287 -10.57 26.41 7.50
CA GLN A 287 -10.34 27.29 8.64
C GLN A 287 -9.09 26.95 9.46
N THR A 288 -8.40 25.84 9.17
CA THR A 288 -7.28 25.36 10.01
C THR A 288 -5.99 25.24 9.20
N ILE A 289 -5.02 26.11 9.50
CA ILE A 289 -3.66 26.06 8.95
C ILE A 289 -2.73 25.46 10.01
N VAL A 290 -2.04 24.39 9.65
CA VAL A 290 -0.99 23.83 10.48
C VAL A 290 0.33 24.43 10.05
N SER A 291 1.01 25.10 10.99
CA SER A 291 2.37 25.61 10.81
C SER A 291 3.35 24.72 11.57
N PRO A 292 3.94 23.69 10.93
CA PRO A 292 5.03 22.94 11.55
C PRO A 292 6.25 23.86 11.75
N LYS A 293 7.06 23.53 12.75
CA LYS A 293 8.33 24.24 13.04
C LYS A 293 9.22 24.26 11.79
N ARG A 294 9.87 25.40 11.56
CA ARG A 294 10.75 25.58 10.38
C ARG A 294 11.94 24.63 10.46
N LEU A 295 12.49 24.28 9.31
CA LEU A 295 13.66 23.38 9.20
C LEU A 295 14.83 23.86 10.06
N GLU A 296 15.14 25.15 10.00
CA GLU A 296 16.21 25.78 10.76
C GLU A 296 16.01 25.71 12.28
N GLU A 297 14.76 25.63 12.74
CA GLU A 297 14.44 25.52 14.17
C GLU A 297 14.52 24.08 14.66
N ASN A 298 14.14 23.10 13.83
CA ASN A 298 14.24 21.69 14.20
C ASN A 298 15.69 21.21 14.19
N ASP A 299 16.48 21.58 13.16
CA ASP A 299 17.88 21.18 13.07
C ASP A 299 18.69 21.71 14.29
N LYS A 300 18.42 22.94 14.73
CA LYS A 300 19.04 23.52 15.95
C LYS A 300 18.64 22.79 17.24
N ILE A 301 17.40 22.30 17.35
CA ILE A 301 16.92 21.59 18.55
C ILE A 301 17.52 20.18 18.62
N ASP A 302 17.63 19.50 17.48
CA ASP A 302 18.25 18.17 17.43
C ASP A 302 19.74 18.26 17.77
N ASP A 303 20.46 19.27 17.30
CA ASP A 303 21.85 19.52 17.68
C ASP A 303 22.03 19.75 19.20
N ILE A 304 21.08 20.44 19.85
CA ILE A 304 21.08 20.67 21.30
C ILE A 304 20.77 19.38 22.08
N LYS A 305 19.96 18.48 21.52
CA LYS A 305 19.56 17.22 22.17
C LYS A 305 20.73 16.24 22.34
N TYR A 306 21.79 16.37 21.54
CA TYR A 306 23.03 15.56 21.66
C TYR A 306 24.10 16.20 22.54
N LEU A 307 23.85 17.42 23.08
CA LEU A 307 24.76 18.13 23.99
C LEU A 307 24.36 18.00 25.47
N LEU A 308 23.19 17.43 25.77
CA LEU A 308 22.70 17.09 27.12
C LEU A 308 22.77 15.58 27.35
#